data_AF-A0A7X8YIS3-F1
#
_entry.id   AF-A0A7X8YIS3-F1
#
_cell.length_a   1.000
_cell.length_b   1.000
_cell.length_c   1.000
_cell.angle_alpha   90.00
_cell.angle_beta   90.00
_cell.angle_gamma   90.00
#
_symmetry.space_group_name_H-M   'P 1'
#
loop_
_entity.id
_entity.type
_entity.pdbx_description
1 polymer ?
#
loop_
_entity_poly.entity_id
_entity_poly.type
_entity_poly.pdbx_seq_one_letter_code
_entity_poly.pdbx_strand_id
1 'polypeptide(L)'
;EATPHLSAFVVPLTQDGRLSAKEFIGGRDKMRADQTSFAEAVRDLGLERGIEGSRATHQRVQSYYGAIERQPGHATITPQAIEPRVLRKGIFSKDVETPEAVAARVTAAVREGYGPTVAAAAGARQEREKARQAQETARSLRDRLKPVLDALGPLNRDMQAKAAQIIKAVGEKLLAEQREAPR
;
A
#
# COMPACT_ATOMS: atom_id res chain seq x y z
N GLU A 1 -16.12 2.40 0.02
CA GLU A 1 -14.75 2.63 0.54
C GLU A 1 -14.65 1.98 1.92
N ALA A 2 -13.50 1.43 2.32
CA ALA A 2 -13.39 0.66 3.57
C ALA A 2 -12.98 1.51 4.78
N THR A 3 -12.29 2.64 4.56
CA THR A 3 -11.79 3.54 5.59
C THR A 3 -12.23 4.97 5.28
N PRO A 4 -12.64 5.78 6.29
CA PRO A 4 -12.91 7.20 6.10
C PRO A 4 -11.71 7.90 5.46
N HIS A 5 -11.94 8.67 4.41
CA HIS A 5 -10.90 9.47 3.77
C HIS A 5 -11.48 10.75 3.17
N LEU A 6 -10.58 11.70 2.88
CA LEU A 6 -10.90 13.01 2.33
C LEU A 6 -10.18 13.19 0.99
N SER A 7 -10.91 13.61 -0.04
CA SER A 7 -10.33 14.11 -1.29
C SER A 7 -10.39 15.63 -1.31
N ALA A 8 -9.22 16.27 -1.31
CA ALA A 8 -9.09 17.71 -1.43
C ALA A 8 -8.43 18.06 -2.78
N PHE A 9 -8.96 19.08 -3.46
CA PHE A 9 -8.38 19.62 -4.68
C PHE A 9 -7.76 20.97 -4.36
N VAL A 10 -6.46 21.10 -4.65
CA VAL A 10 -5.69 22.32 -4.38
C VAL A 10 -5.19 22.89 -5.71
N VAL A 11 -5.43 24.18 -5.94
CA VAL A 11 -4.93 24.89 -7.11
C VAL A 11 -3.51 25.39 -6.80
N PRO A 12 -2.48 24.97 -7.55
CA PRO A 12 -1.10 25.32 -7.25
C PRO A 12 -0.73 26.71 -7.80
N LEU A 13 -1.31 27.76 -7.22
CA LEU A 13 -1.05 29.15 -7.61
C LEU A 13 0.17 29.69 -6.85
N THR A 14 1.22 30.06 -7.59
CA THR A 14 2.46 30.61 -7.04
C THR A 14 2.29 32.08 -6.63
N GLN A 15 3.24 32.61 -5.84
CA GLN A 15 3.19 34.00 -5.38
C GLN A 15 3.19 35.03 -6.53
N ASP A 16 3.82 34.68 -7.65
CA ASP A 16 3.84 35.47 -8.89
C ASP A 16 2.65 35.17 -9.83
N GLY A 17 1.66 34.39 -9.38
CA GLY A 17 0.39 34.16 -10.08
C GLY A 17 0.41 33.06 -11.15
N ARG A 18 1.47 32.25 -11.25
CA ARG A 18 1.55 31.12 -12.18
C ARG A 18 0.92 29.85 -11.58
N LEU A 19 0.50 28.93 -12.44
CA LEU A 19 0.06 27.59 -12.02
C LEU A 19 1.23 26.61 -12.08
N SER A 20 1.80 26.26 -10.92
CA SER A 20 3.00 25.39 -10.84
C SER A 20 2.98 24.47 -9.63
N ALA A 21 2.52 23.22 -9.82
CA ALA A 21 2.61 22.19 -8.76
C ALA A 21 4.07 21.86 -8.39
N LYS A 22 5.01 22.04 -9.33
CA LYS A 22 6.45 21.82 -9.11
C LYS A 22 7.00 22.73 -8.01
N GLU A 23 6.42 23.91 -7.83
CA GLU A 23 6.89 24.84 -6.80
C GLU A 23 6.53 24.37 -5.39
N PHE A 24 5.41 23.65 -5.24
CA PHE A 24 4.92 23.17 -3.95
C PHE A 24 5.37 21.74 -3.65
N ILE A 25 5.14 20.81 -4.57
CA ILE A 25 5.38 19.36 -4.39
C ILE A 25 6.40 18.80 -5.38
N GLY A 26 7.12 19.66 -6.11
CA GLY A 26 8.11 19.25 -7.08
C GLY A 26 9.40 18.80 -6.42
N GLY A 27 9.57 17.49 -6.26
CA GLY A 27 10.82 16.88 -5.86
C GLY A 27 10.75 16.18 -4.50
N ARG A 28 11.74 15.32 -4.25
CA ARG A 28 11.75 14.43 -3.07
C ARG A 28 11.84 15.20 -1.76
N ASP A 29 12.63 16.27 -1.71
CA ASP A 29 12.84 17.02 -0.46
C ASP A 29 11.60 17.82 -0.07
N LYS A 30 10.92 18.45 -1.04
CA LYS A 30 9.64 19.15 -0.80
C LYS A 30 8.55 18.19 -0.32
N MET A 31 8.39 17.05 -0.98
CA MET A 31 7.43 16.03 -0.53
C MET A 31 7.76 15.48 0.87
N ARG A 32 9.05 15.33 1.21
CA ARG A 32 9.47 14.91 2.55
C ARG A 32 9.12 15.96 3.59
N ALA A 33 9.38 17.23 3.30
CA ALA A 33 9.04 18.35 4.17
C ALA A 33 7.53 18.48 4.37
N ASP A 34 6.74 18.32 3.30
CA ASP A 34 5.28 18.36 3.33
C ASP A 34 4.68 17.22 4.20
N GLN A 35 5.22 16.01 4.10
CA GLN A 35 4.84 14.91 5.01
C GLN A 35 5.16 15.21 6.48
N THR A 36 6.28 15.91 6.74
CA THR A 36 6.66 16.30 8.10
C THR A 36 5.74 17.40 8.62
N SER A 37 5.52 18.48 7.86
CA SER A 37 4.65 19.59 8.27
C SER A 37 3.21 19.13 8.46
N PHE A 38 2.71 18.23 7.61
CA PHE A 38 1.38 17.66 7.77
C PHE A 38 1.26 16.88 9.08
N ALA A 39 2.22 15.98 9.38
CA ALA A 39 2.21 15.21 10.62
C ALA A 39 2.30 16.09 11.87
N GLU A 40 3.04 17.20 11.81
CA GLU A 40 3.07 18.18 12.90
C GLU A 40 1.72 18.89 13.10
N ALA A 41 1.05 19.23 12.00
CA ALA A 41 -0.25 19.92 12.01
C ALA A 41 -1.40 19.05 12.54
N VAL A 42 -1.30 17.71 12.41
CA VAL A 42 -2.31 16.76 12.89
C VAL A 42 -1.89 15.98 14.15
N ARG A 43 -0.81 16.40 14.80
CA ARG A 43 -0.24 15.67 15.95
C ARG A 43 -1.22 15.58 17.13
N ASP A 44 -2.05 16.59 17.31
CA ASP A 44 -3.12 16.64 18.33
C ASP A 44 -4.19 15.57 18.13
N LEU A 45 -4.35 15.06 16.90
CA LEU A 45 -5.23 13.93 16.58
C LEU A 45 -4.61 12.56 16.91
N GLY A 46 -3.40 12.53 17.46
CA GLY A 46 -2.66 11.30 17.75
C GLY A 46 -2.11 10.59 16.52
N LEU A 47 -2.02 11.28 15.38
CA LEU A 47 -1.46 10.75 14.15
C LEU A 47 0.06 10.99 14.11
N GLU A 48 0.80 9.97 13.70
CA GLU A 48 2.26 10.01 13.60
C GLU A 48 2.74 10.05 12.15
N ARG A 49 3.94 10.61 11.95
CA ARG A 49 4.59 10.66 10.65
C ARG A 49 4.97 9.24 10.19
N GLY A 50 4.73 8.94 8.92
CA GLY A 50 5.27 7.72 8.29
C GLY A 50 6.81 7.67 8.31
N ILE A 51 7.37 6.49 8.07
CA ILE A 51 8.83 6.26 8.10
C ILE A 51 9.53 7.16 7.05
N GLU A 52 10.47 7.98 7.50
CA GLU A 52 11.26 8.81 6.59
C GLU A 52 12.17 7.96 5.70
N GLY A 53 12.13 8.23 4.38
CA GLY A 53 12.90 7.46 3.41
C GLY A 53 12.37 6.03 3.20
N SER A 54 11.09 5.80 3.54
CA SER A 54 10.40 4.55 3.25
C SER A 54 10.62 4.10 1.81
N ARG A 55 10.89 2.80 1.64
CA ARG A 55 10.99 2.14 0.33
C ARG A 55 9.62 1.66 -0.18
N ALA A 56 8.55 1.97 0.54
CA ALA A 56 7.21 1.59 0.15
C ALA A 56 6.83 2.22 -1.20
N THR A 57 6.24 1.43 -2.09
CA THR A 57 5.75 1.91 -3.39
C THR A 57 4.24 2.09 -3.37
N HIS A 58 3.75 3.13 -4.05
CA HIS A 58 2.31 3.34 -4.20
C HIS A 58 1.70 2.20 -5.02
N GLN A 59 0.61 1.61 -4.51
CA GLN A 59 -0.11 0.51 -5.16
C GLN A 59 -1.57 0.91 -5.36
N ARG A 60 -2.13 0.60 -6.54
CA ARG A 60 -3.58 0.76 -6.77
C ARG A 60 -4.33 -0.37 -6.08
N VAL A 61 -5.35 -0.04 -5.29
CA VAL A 61 -6.00 -0.96 -4.32
C VAL A 61 -7.25 -1.68 -4.87
N GLN A 62 -7.61 -1.45 -6.14
CA GLN A 62 -8.96 -1.73 -6.66
C GLN A 62 -9.46 -3.20 -6.58
N SER A 63 -8.61 -4.21 -6.44
CA SER A 63 -9.02 -5.63 -6.59
C SER A 63 -8.81 -6.53 -5.35
N TYR A 64 -8.28 -6.00 -4.25
CA TYR A 64 -7.75 -6.82 -3.14
C TYR A 64 -8.79 -7.26 -2.10
N TYR A 65 -9.65 -6.34 -1.63
CA TYR A 65 -10.45 -6.59 -0.41
C TYR A 65 -11.69 -7.49 -0.58
N GLY A 66 -12.16 -7.73 -1.80
CA GLY A 66 -13.38 -8.52 -2.02
C GLY A 66 -13.22 -10.04 -1.87
N ALA A 67 -11.99 -10.56 -1.80
CA ALA A 67 -11.73 -12.00 -1.95
C ALA A 67 -11.18 -12.70 -0.70
N ILE A 68 -10.70 -11.95 0.29
CA ILE A 68 -9.97 -12.53 1.44
C ILE A 68 -10.91 -13.17 2.47
N GLU A 69 -12.18 -12.77 2.50
CA GLU A 69 -13.17 -13.32 3.45
C GLU A 69 -13.88 -14.59 2.98
N ARG A 70 -13.71 -15.00 1.71
CA ARG A 70 -14.32 -16.23 1.19
C ARG A 70 -13.37 -17.41 1.30
N GLN A 71 -13.85 -18.49 1.92
CA GLN A 71 -13.13 -19.77 1.89
C GLN A 71 -12.91 -20.23 0.44
N PRO A 72 -11.74 -20.81 0.12
CA PRO A 72 -11.46 -21.31 -1.22
C PRO A 72 -12.49 -22.41 -1.57
N GLY A 73 -13.31 -22.14 -2.58
CA GLY A 73 -14.21 -23.14 -3.14
C GLY A 73 -13.45 -24.14 -4.03
N HIS A 74 -14.06 -25.29 -4.24
CA HIS A 74 -13.64 -26.25 -5.26
C HIS A 74 -14.72 -26.32 -6.35
N ALA A 75 -14.37 -26.03 -7.59
CA ALA A 75 -15.28 -26.29 -8.70
C ALA A 75 -15.20 -27.77 -9.07
N THR A 76 -16.27 -28.52 -8.78
CA THR A 76 -16.39 -29.92 -9.22
C THR A 76 -17.17 -29.95 -10.52
N ILE A 77 -16.54 -30.41 -11.60
CA ILE A 77 -17.22 -30.59 -12.90
C ILE A 77 -17.81 -32.00 -12.91
N THR A 78 -19.14 -32.09 -12.93
CA THR A 78 -19.85 -33.37 -13.08
C THR A 78 -20.06 -33.68 -14.57
N PRO A 79 -20.23 -34.96 -14.96
CA PRO A 79 -20.55 -35.32 -16.34
C PRO A 79 -21.80 -34.58 -16.88
N GLN A 80 -22.82 -34.42 -16.04
CA GLN A 80 -24.05 -33.70 -16.38
C GLN A 80 -23.82 -32.20 -16.60
N ALA A 81 -22.73 -31.64 -16.07
CA ALA A 81 -22.39 -30.24 -16.30
C ALA A 81 -21.90 -29.98 -17.72
N ILE A 82 -21.45 -31.01 -18.44
CA ILE A 82 -20.92 -30.93 -19.82
C ILE A 82 -22.02 -31.26 -20.84
N GLU A 83 -23.17 -31.77 -20.40
CA GLU A 83 -24.28 -32.09 -21.28
C GLU A 83 -25.02 -30.81 -21.74
N PRO A 84 -25.38 -30.71 -23.04
CA PRO A 84 -26.20 -29.61 -23.56
C PRO A 84 -27.59 -29.59 -22.91
N ARG A 85 -27.97 -28.42 -22.37
CA ARG A 85 -29.30 -28.22 -21.79
C ARG A 85 -30.33 -27.85 -22.85
N VAL A 86 -31.60 -28.18 -22.58
CA VAL A 86 -32.72 -27.81 -23.44
C VAL A 86 -33.17 -26.41 -23.06
N LEU A 87 -33.03 -25.46 -23.99
CA LEU A 87 -33.37 -24.05 -23.75
C LEU A 87 -34.86 -23.81 -23.93
N ARG A 88 -35.45 -24.38 -24.98
CA ARG A 88 -36.90 -24.30 -25.26
C ARG A 88 -37.40 -25.59 -25.88
N LYS A 89 -38.63 -25.96 -25.51
CA LYS A 89 -39.36 -27.09 -26.09
C LYS A 89 -40.59 -26.54 -26.80
N GLY A 90 -40.59 -26.61 -28.13
CA GLY A 90 -41.75 -26.29 -28.97
C GLY A 90 -42.62 -27.53 -29.22
N ILE A 91 -43.75 -27.33 -29.91
CA ILE A 91 -44.71 -28.41 -30.24
C ILE A 91 -44.09 -29.43 -31.22
N PHE A 92 -43.09 -29.02 -32.03
CA PHE A 92 -42.38 -29.88 -32.99
C PHE A 92 -40.85 -29.69 -33.03
N SER A 93 -40.27 -28.83 -32.19
CA SER A 93 -38.83 -28.55 -32.19
C SER A 93 -38.24 -28.46 -30.78
N LYS A 94 -36.96 -28.82 -30.66
CA LYS A 94 -36.21 -28.77 -29.40
C LYS A 94 -34.99 -27.89 -29.61
N ASP A 95 -34.95 -26.77 -28.91
CA ASP A 95 -33.81 -25.86 -28.92
C ASP A 95 -32.85 -26.25 -27.79
N VAL A 96 -31.58 -26.47 -28.10
CA VAL A 96 -30.55 -26.98 -27.19
C VAL A 96 -29.36 -26.05 -27.16
N GLU A 97 -28.69 -25.97 -25.99
CA GLU A 97 -27.44 -25.22 -25.84
C GLU A 97 -26.43 -25.66 -26.91
N THR A 98 -25.81 -24.68 -27.57
CA THR A 98 -24.69 -24.95 -28.46
C THR A 98 -23.46 -25.38 -27.65
N PRO A 99 -22.48 -26.08 -28.25
CA PRO A 99 -21.23 -26.42 -27.58
C PRO A 99 -20.50 -25.22 -26.98
N GLU A 100 -20.57 -24.06 -27.64
CA GLU A 100 -19.99 -22.80 -27.16
C GLU A 100 -20.71 -22.29 -25.90
N ALA A 101 -22.04 -22.42 -25.85
CA ALA A 101 -22.83 -22.06 -24.67
C ALA A 101 -22.53 -22.96 -23.48
N VAL A 102 -22.35 -24.27 -23.71
CA VAL A 102 -21.91 -25.23 -22.70
C VAL A 102 -20.52 -24.87 -22.19
N ALA A 103 -19.56 -24.60 -23.09
CA ALA A 103 -18.20 -24.22 -22.72
C ALA A 103 -18.17 -22.92 -21.89
N ALA A 104 -18.97 -21.92 -22.28
CA ALA A 104 -19.10 -20.67 -21.52
C ALA A 104 -19.67 -20.91 -20.12
N ARG A 105 -20.72 -21.74 -19.99
CA ARG A 105 -21.34 -22.11 -18.72
C ARG A 105 -20.39 -22.83 -17.78
N VAL A 106 -19.66 -23.84 -18.28
CA VAL A 106 -18.68 -24.59 -17.49
C VAL A 106 -17.51 -23.67 -17.07
N THR A 107 -17.02 -22.83 -17.98
CA THR A 107 -15.97 -21.86 -17.67
C THR A 107 -16.39 -20.87 -16.59
N ALA A 108 -17.65 -20.41 -16.63
CA ALA A 108 -18.21 -19.52 -15.61
C ALA A 108 -18.26 -20.20 -14.23
N ALA A 109 -18.74 -21.45 -14.15
CA ALA A 109 -18.80 -22.21 -12.90
C ALA A 109 -17.40 -22.47 -12.30
N VAL A 110 -16.40 -22.75 -13.13
CA VAL A 110 -15.00 -22.91 -12.69
C VAL A 110 -14.44 -21.59 -12.16
N ARG A 111 -14.67 -20.48 -12.88
CA ARG A 111 -14.24 -19.15 -12.45
C ARG A 111 -14.90 -18.73 -11.14
N GLU A 112 -16.16 -19.08 -10.93
CA GLU A 112 -16.88 -18.81 -9.68
C GLU A 112 -16.28 -19.59 -8.51
N GLY A 113 -16.02 -20.89 -8.70
CA GLY A 113 -15.45 -21.73 -7.64
C GLY A 113 -14.02 -21.35 -7.25
N TYR A 114 -13.18 -20.97 -8.22
CA TYR A 114 -11.77 -20.61 -7.98
C TYR A 114 -11.49 -19.11 -7.86
N GLY A 115 -12.46 -18.26 -8.17
CA GLY A 115 -12.32 -16.80 -8.13
C GLY A 115 -11.76 -16.28 -6.80
N PRO A 116 -12.31 -16.71 -5.64
CA PRO A 116 -11.77 -16.36 -4.33
C PRO A 116 -10.31 -16.77 -4.14
N THR A 117 -9.96 -18.00 -4.53
CA THR A 117 -8.59 -18.54 -4.43
C THR A 117 -7.59 -17.76 -5.29
N VAL A 118 -7.96 -17.44 -6.52
CA VAL A 118 -7.11 -16.65 -7.44
C VAL A 118 -6.87 -15.24 -6.89
N ALA A 119 -7.91 -14.61 -6.35
CA ALA A 119 -7.81 -13.28 -5.78
C ALA A 119 -7.06 -13.27 -4.43
N ALA A 120 -7.25 -14.29 -3.59
CA ALA A 120 -6.44 -14.50 -2.38
C ALA A 120 -4.96 -14.72 -2.72
N ALA A 121 -4.65 -15.51 -3.76
CA ALA A 121 -3.27 -15.70 -4.22
C ALA A 121 -2.65 -14.41 -4.79
N ALA A 122 -3.42 -13.60 -5.52
CA ALA A 122 -3.00 -12.27 -5.94
C ALA A 122 -2.71 -11.37 -4.73
N GLY A 123 -3.54 -11.45 -3.69
CA GLY A 123 -3.36 -10.74 -2.44
C GLY A 123 -2.11 -11.16 -1.65
N ALA A 124 -1.83 -12.46 -1.58
CA ALA A 124 -0.62 -12.97 -0.95
C ALA A 124 0.66 -12.43 -1.61
N ARG A 125 0.65 -12.20 -2.94
CA ARG A 125 1.77 -11.53 -3.62
C ARG A 125 1.91 -10.07 -3.16
N GLN A 126 0.80 -9.36 -3.01
CA GLN A 126 0.81 -7.97 -2.56
C GLN A 126 1.36 -7.83 -1.13
N GLU A 127 0.92 -8.68 -0.21
CA GLU A 127 1.41 -8.69 1.16
C GLU A 127 2.89 -9.07 1.25
N ARG A 128 3.36 -10.01 0.39
CA ARG A 128 4.79 -10.30 0.26
C ARG A 128 5.60 -9.09 -0.20
N GLU A 129 5.10 -8.33 -1.18
CA GLU A 129 5.77 -7.12 -1.64
C GLU A 129 5.81 -6.04 -0.54
N LYS A 130 4.71 -5.84 0.20
CA LYS A 130 4.70 -4.93 1.37
C LYS A 130 5.71 -5.36 2.43
N ALA A 131 5.74 -6.66 2.76
CA ALA A 131 6.69 -7.21 3.72
C ALA A 131 8.14 -7.02 3.25
N ARG A 132 8.42 -7.24 1.96
CA ARG A 132 9.73 -6.98 1.36
C ARG A 132 10.13 -5.51 1.46
N GLN A 133 9.23 -4.58 1.12
CA GLN A 133 9.49 -3.14 1.21
C GLN A 133 9.73 -2.70 2.66
N ALA A 134 9.01 -3.27 3.62
CA ALA A 134 9.25 -3.04 5.05
C ALA A 134 10.63 -3.55 5.48
N GLN A 135 11.03 -4.75 5.04
CA GLN A 135 12.38 -5.29 5.31
C GLN A 135 13.48 -4.43 4.69
N GLU A 136 13.32 -4.00 3.44
CA GLU A 136 14.28 -3.11 2.76
C GLU A 136 14.38 -1.75 3.47
N THR A 137 13.26 -1.22 3.94
CA THR A 137 13.23 0.00 4.76
C THR A 137 14.00 -0.22 6.06
N ALA A 138 13.69 -1.28 6.83
CA ALA A 138 14.38 -1.59 8.08
C ALA A 138 15.89 -1.80 7.89
N ARG A 139 16.29 -2.50 6.83
CA ARG A 139 17.71 -2.68 6.46
C ARG A 139 18.37 -1.34 6.16
N SER A 140 17.72 -0.48 5.36
CA SER A 140 18.24 0.84 5.03
C SER A 140 18.38 1.74 6.27
N LEU A 141 17.46 1.66 7.24
CA LEU A 141 17.61 2.37 8.52
C LEU A 141 18.80 1.83 9.31
N ARG A 142 18.92 0.50 9.44
CA ARG A 142 20.03 -0.13 10.14
C ARG A 142 21.38 0.26 9.53
N ASP A 143 21.50 0.22 8.21
CA ASP A 143 22.74 0.55 7.51
C ASP A 143 23.10 2.03 7.67
N ARG A 144 22.12 2.95 7.72
CA ARG A 144 22.33 4.38 8.03
C ARG A 144 22.80 4.61 9.46
N LEU A 145 22.29 3.83 10.42
CA LEU A 145 22.64 3.96 11.84
C LEU A 145 23.94 3.24 12.21
N LYS A 146 24.39 2.28 11.38
CA LYS A 146 25.56 1.45 11.64
C LYS A 146 26.82 2.26 12.00
N PRO A 147 27.22 3.33 11.28
CA PRO A 147 28.44 4.07 11.64
C PRO A 147 28.37 4.70 13.03
N VAL A 148 27.18 5.16 13.44
CA VAL A 148 26.95 5.72 14.77
C VAL A 148 27.04 4.60 15.82
N LEU A 149 26.41 3.46 15.57
CA LEU A 149 26.45 2.30 16.47
C LEU A 149 27.87 1.76 16.63
N ASP A 150 28.62 1.66 15.54
CA ASP A 150 30.01 1.19 15.53
C ASP A 150 30.92 2.16 16.32
N ALA A 151 30.68 3.47 16.24
CA ALA A 151 31.41 4.47 17.04
C ALA A 151 31.08 4.41 18.54
N LEU A 152 29.84 4.06 18.90
CA LEU A 152 29.40 3.94 20.29
C LEU A 152 29.74 2.58 20.92
N GLY A 153 29.91 1.54 20.10
CA GLY A 153 30.14 0.16 20.55
C GLY A 153 31.31 -0.03 21.52
N PRO A 154 32.50 0.57 21.27
CA PRO A 154 33.66 0.48 22.16
C PRO A 154 33.53 1.23 23.49
N LEU A 155 32.53 2.11 23.64
CA LEU A 155 32.35 2.92 24.84
C LEU A 155 31.73 2.08 25.98
N ASN A 156 32.09 2.38 27.23
CA ASN A 156 31.42 1.79 28.38
C ASN A 156 29.98 2.33 28.53
N ARG A 157 29.16 1.68 29.37
CA ARG A 157 27.73 2.02 29.52
C ARG A 157 27.48 3.48 29.91
N ASP A 158 28.31 4.05 30.78
CA ASP A 158 28.15 5.43 31.23
C ASP A 158 28.48 6.43 30.12
N MET A 159 29.51 6.14 29.33
CA MET A 159 29.90 6.93 28.17
C MET A 159 28.87 6.82 27.04
N GLN A 160 28.29 5.63 26.81
CA GLN A 160 27.19 5.44 25.87
C GLN A 160 25.95 6.25 26.29
N ALA A 161 25.60 6.23 27.58
CA ALA A 161 24.48 7.01 28.10
C ALA A 161 24.69 8.52 27.93
N LYS A 162 25.89 9.03 28.23
CA LYS A 162 26.24 10.44 27.99
C LYS A 162 26.20 10.79 26.50
N ALA A 163 26.76 9.94 25.65
CA ALA A 163 26.73 10.15 24.20
C ALA A 163 25.30 10.18 23.65
N ALA A 164 24.42 9.29 24.12
CA ALA A 164 23.01 9.29 23.75
C ALA A 164 22.29 10.58 24.18
N GLN A 165 22.57 11.08 25.39
CA GLN A 165 22.01 12.37 25.84
C GLN A 165 22.49 13.54 24.99
N ILE A 166 23.78 13.58 24.63
CA ILE A 166 24.34 14.63 23.76
C ILE A 166 23.71 14.56 22.38
N ILE A 167 23.65 13.37 21.77
CA ILE A 167 23.03 13.17 20.44
C ILE A 167 21.58 13.63 20.46
N LYS A 168 20.83 13.28 21.53
CA LYS A 168 19.44 13.72 21.71
C LYS A 168 19.33 15.25 21.80
N ALA A 169 20.14 15.89 22.64
CA ALA A 169 20.11 17.34 22.83
C ALA A 169 20.48 18.11 21.55
N VAL A 170 21.49 17.63 20.81
CA VAL A 170 21.89 18.21 19.52
C VAL A 170 20.78 18.01 18.48
N GLY A 171 20.16 16.84 18.44
CA GLY A 171 19.02 16.56 17.57
C GLY A 171 17.83 17.48 17.84
N GLU A 172 17.47 17.67 19.10
CA GLU A 172 16.39 18.57 19.52
C GLU A 172 16.69 20.02 19.14
N LYS A 173 17.95 20.47 19.31
CA LYS A 173 18.38 21.81 18.93
C LYS A 173 18.34 22.02 17.42
N LEU A 174 18.83 21.07 16.62
CA LEU A 174 18.78 21.14 15.16
C LEU A 174 17.34 21.11 14.64
N LEU A 175 16.44 20.35 15.27
CA LEU A 175 15.02 20.34 14.93
C LEU A 175 14.35 21.68 15.26
N ALA A 176 14.73 22.33 16.37
CA ALA A 176 14.25 23.66 16.71
C ALA A 176 14.76 24.73 15.73
N GLU A 177 16.05 24.70 15.36
CA GLU A 177 16.63 25.61 14.37
C GLU A 177 16.01 25.44 12.97
N GLN A 178 15.67 24.21 12.57
CA GLN A 178 14.93 23.95 11.33
C GLN A 178 13.47 24.44 11.37
N ARG A 179 12.88 24.60 12.55
CA ARG A 179 11.55 25.21 12.74
C ARG A 179 11.59 26.73 12.72
N GLU A 180 12.70 27.34 13.14
CA GLU A 180 12.90 28.79 13.21
C GLU A 180 13.48 29.41 11.94
N ALA A 181 14.01 28.60 11.01
CA ALA A 181 14.44 29.08 9.70
C ALA A 181 13.23 29.67 8.94
N PRO A 182 13.23 30.98 8.61
CA PRO A 182 12.11 31.60 7.93
C PRO A 182 11.98 31.03 6.51
N ARG A 183 10.73 30.76 6.13
CA ARG A 183 10.30 30.31 4.79
C ARG A 183 10.72 31.28 3.68
#